data_AF-A0A1G1ZWP0-F1
#
_entry.id   AF-A0A1G1ZWP0-F1
#
_cell.length_a   1.000
_cell.length_b   1.000
_cell.length_c   1.000
_cell.angle_alpha   90.00
_cell.angle_beta   90.00
_cell.angle_gamma   90.00
#
_symmetry.space_group_name_H-M   'P 1'
#
loop_
_entity.id
_entity.type
_entity.pdbx_description
1 polymer ?
#
loop_
_entity_poly.entity_id
_entity_poly.type
_entity_poly.pdbx_seq_one_letter_code
_entity_poly.pdbx_strand_id
1 'polypeptide(L)'
;MDKELAGKFPALTFDMRYQFLNKTKTAAIEQARLEGRQPYSALIIYDQNIKSPVQLWSLDRLQIYHGWPVLKTEEYLSITNEQGSGVFTNAGVKAHYFIIPTDKVPLNPEGRLTQTAIAFEQNLIAGGIIPISLYNQRGEEIVKIYKF
;
A
#
# COMPACT_ATOMS: atom_id res chain seq x y z
N MET A 1 -1.16 0.43 -10.43
CA MET A 1 -0.82 -0.71 -9.55
C MET A 1 -1.40 -2.02 -10.06
N ASP A 2 -2.64 -2.04 -10.56
CA ASP A 2 -3.26 -3.25 -11.14
C ASP A 2 -2.39 -3.97 -12.18
N LYS A 3 -1.73 -3.26 -13.10
CA LYS A 3 -0.83 -3.92 -14.07
C LYS A 3 0.42 -4.56 -13.45
N GLU A 4 0.93 -4.03 -12.33
CA GLU A 4 2.14 -4.57 -11.69
C GLU A 4 1.85 -5.72 -10.74
N LEU A 5 0.67 -5.75 -10.11
CA LEU A 5 0.26 -6.83 -9.21
C LEU A 5 -0.66 -7.86 -9.90
N ALA A 6 -1.16 -7.57 -11.11
CA ALA A 6 -1.97 -8.51 -11.89
C ALA A 6 -1.19 -9.80 -12.17
N GLY A 7 -1.88 -10.93 -12.00
CA GLY A 7 -1.28 -12.25 -12.19
C GLY A 7 -0.24 -12.62 -11.12
N LYS A 8 -0.15 -11.87 -10.02
CA LYS A 8 0.76 -12.14 -8.91
C LYS A 8 0.00 -12.37 -7.60
N PHE A 9 0.69 -12.95 -6.63
CA PHE A 9 0.22 -13.13 -5.25
C PHE A 9 1.31 -12.76 -4.25
N PRO A 10 0.96 -12.36 -3.01
CA PRO A 10 1.95 -11.95 -2.01
C PRO A 10 2.80 -13.15 -1.56
N ALA A 11 4.11 -13.01 -1.67
CA ALA A 11 5.07 -13.97 -1.11
C ALA A 11 5.24 -13.82 0.42
N LEU A 12 4.77 -12.70 0.98
CA LEU A 12 4.84 -12.34 2.40
C LEU A 12 3.49 -11.74 2.79
N THR A 13 2.98 -12.06 3.98
CA THR A 13 1.72 -11.50 4.48
C THR A 13 1.85 -11.11 5.94
N PHE A 14 1.03 -10.15 6.38
CA PHE A 14 0.87 -9.83 7.79
C PHE A 14 -0.37 -10.49 8.35
N ASP A 15 -0.35 -10.75 9.66
CA ASP A 15 -1.54 -11.18 10.36
C ASP A 15 -2.59 -10.07 10.33
N MET A 16 -3.82 -10.46 9.98
CA MET A 16 -4.93 -9.53 9.98
C MET A 16 -5.30 -9.18 11.41
N ARG A 17 -5.62 -7.90 11.65
CA ARG A 17 -6.18 -7.43 12.93
C ARG A 17 -7.37 -8.27 13.38
N TYR A 18 -8.23 -8.63 12.43
CA TYR A 18 -9.37 -9.51 12.65
C TYR A 18 -9.07 -10.93 12.18
N GLN A 19 -8.91 -11.84 13.13
CA GLN A 19 -8.54 -13.24 12.88
C GLN A 19 -9.51 -13.98 11.95
N PHE A 20 -10.79 -13.62 11.95
CA PHE A 20 -11.77 -14.24 11.04
C PHE A 20 -11.47 -13.96 9.56
N LEU A 21 -10.79 -12.85 9.25
CA LEU A 21 -10.37 -12.51 7.89
C LEU A 21 -9.15 -13.31 7.43
N ASN A 22 -8.37 -13.91 8.34
CA ASN A 22 -7.22 -14.72 7.97
C ASN A 22 -7.62 -15.92 7.12
N LYS A 23 -8.79 -16.54 7.38
CA LYS A 23 -9.29 -17.65 6.55
C LYS A 23 -9.51 -17.22 5.10
N THR A 24 -10.15 -16.07 4.89
CA THR A 24 -10.42 -15.51 3.56
C THR A 24 -9.12 -15.15 2.84
N LYS A 25 -8.19 -14.50 3.55
CA LYS A 25 -6.86 -14.16 3.03
C LYS A 25 -6.11 -15.41 2.57
N THR A 26 -6.00 -16.42 3.42
CA THR A 26 -5.28 -17.67 3.11
C THR A 26 -5.92 -18.40 1.94
N ALA A 27 -7.25 -18.49 1.89
CA ALA A 27 -7.95 -19.11 0.78
C ALA A 27 -7.67 -18.40 -0.56
N ALA A 28 -7.64 -17.06 -0.57
CA ALA A 28 -7.34 -16.30 -1.77
C ALA A 28 -5.90 -16.51 -2.28
N ILE A 29 -4.93 -16.60 -1.38
CA ILE A 29 -3.52 -16.86 -1.72
C ILE A 29 -3.34 -18.28 -2.28
N GLU A 30 -3.93 -19.27 -1.62
CA GLU A 30 -3.89 -20.66 -2.10
C GLU A 30 -4.54 -20.81 -3.47
N GLN A 31 -5.68 -20.15 -3.67
CA GLN A 31 -6.36 -20.13 -4.97
C GLN A 31 -5.47 -19.49 -6.06
N ALA A 32 -4.86 -18.35 -5.77
CA ALA A 32 -3.93 -17.70 -6.69
C ALA A 32 -2.72 -18.58 -7.03
N ARG A 33 -2.20 -19.33 -6.05
CA ARG A 33 -1.12 -20.30 -6.24
C ARG A 33 -1.55 -21.46 -7.15
N LEU A 34 -2.75 -22.01 -6.94
CA LEU A 34 -3.33 -23.07 -7.79
C LEU A 34 -3.55 -22.60 -9.23
N GLU A 35 -3.88 -21.32 -9.42
CA GLU A 35 -4.01 -20.68 -10.73
C GLU A 35 -2.66 -20.38 -11.44
N GLY A 36 -1.53 -20.73 -10.83
CA GLY A 36 -0.19 -20.53 -11.41
C GLY A 36 0.27 -19.07 -11.43
N ARG A 37 -0.34 -18.20 -10.61
CA ARG A 37 0.11 -16.81 -10.46
C ARG A 37 1.51 -16.76 -9.86
N GLN A 38 2.24 -15.69 -10.14
CA GLN A 38 3.64 -15.56 -9.72
C GLN A 38 3.75 -14.98 -8.29
N PRO A 39 4.60 -15.54 -7.40
CA PRO A 39 4.85 -14.95 -6.10
C PRO A 39 5.57 -13.60 -6.25
N TYR A 40 5.22 -12.62 -5.44
CA TYR A 40 5.84 -11.30 -5.46
C TYR A 40 5.88 -10.68 -4.06
N SER A 41 7.04 -10.18 -3.67
CA SER A 41 7.28 -9.60 -2.35
C SER A 41 7.18 -8.08 -2.42
N ALA A 42 6.00 -7.53 -2.16
CA ALA A 42 5.76 -6.10 -2.17
C ALA A 42 5.13 -5.64 -0.86
N LEU A 43 5.53 -4.47 -0.37
CA LEU A 43 4.92 -3.77 0.75
C LEU A 43 4.22 -2.52 0.25
N ILE A 44 2.96 -2.34 0.66
CA ILE A 44 2.14 -1.20 0.29
C ILE A 44 2.03 -0.27 1.50
N ILE A 45 2.33 1.00 1.31
CA ILE A 45 2.34 2.05 2.32
C ILE A 45 1.34 3.12 1.87
N TYR A 46 0.51 3.63 2.77
CA TYR A 46 -0.48 4.64 2.40
C TYR A 46 -0.73 5.68 3.50
N ASP A 47 -1.22 6.85 3.09
CA ASP A 47 -1.67 7.90 4.01
C ASP A 47 -3.01 7.55 4.67
N GLN A 48 -3.09 7.64 6.00
CA GLN A 48 -4.27 7.21 6.75
C GLN A 48 -5.50 8.13 6.63
N ASN A 49 -5.37 9.32 6.02
CA ASN A 49 -6.45 10.31 5.95
C ASN A 49 -7.33 10.24 4.68
N ILE A 50 -7.21 9.16 3.89
CA ILE A 50 -8.13 8.86 2.79
C ILE A 50 -9.53 8.59 3.36
N LYS A 51 -10.59 9.20 2.78
CA LYS A 51 -11.95 8.98 3.28
C LYS A 51 -12.39 7.53 3.07
N SER A 52 -13.04 6.99 4.09
CA SER A 52 -13.37 5.56 4.27
C SER A 52 -13.84 4.81 3.01
N PRO A 53 -14.74 5.32 2.12
CA PRO A 53 -15.17 4.54 0.95
C PRO A 53 -14.06 4.26 -0.07
N VAL A 54 -13.14 5.22 -0.27
CA VAL A 54 -12.02 5.11 -1.23
C VAL A 54 -10.91 4.22 -0.64
N GLN A 55 -10.68 4.34 0.67
CA GLN A 55 -9.76 3.49 1.43
C GLN A 55 -10.25 2.03 1.46
N LEU A 56 -11.54 1.81 1.77
CA LEU A 56 -12.19 0.49 1.83
C LEU A 56 -12.11 -0.28 0.52
N TRP A 57 -12.35 0.38 -0.62
CA TRP A 57 -12.44 -0.35 -1.87
C TRP A 57 -11.09 -0.69 -2.49
N SER A 58 -10.07 0.15 -2.26
CA SER A 58 -8.77 -0.02 -2.93
C SER A 58 -7.76 -0.74 -2.04
N LEU A 59 -7.64 -0.34 -0.77
CA LEU A 59 -6.57 -0.82 0.12
C LEU A 59 -7.02 -2.00 0.98
N ASP A 60 -8.23 -1.92 1.56
CA ASP A 60 -8.75 -3.04 2.34
C ASP A 60 -9.00 -4.26 1.45
N ARG A 61 -9.35 -4.10 0.16
CA ARG A 61 -9.43 -5.26 -0.75
C ARG A 61 -8.06 -5.89 -1.03
N LEU A 62 -7.02 -5.09 -1.17
CA LEU A 62 -5.65 -5.61 -1.35
C LEU A 62 -5.21 -6.42 -0.14
N GLN A 63 -5.58 -5.98 1.06
CA GLN A 63 -5.24 -6.67 2.29
C GLN A 63 -6.14 -7.90 2.55
N ILE A 64 -7.46 -7.77 2.40
CA ILE A 64 -8.46 -8.80 2.76
C ILE A 64 -8.61 -9.85 1.67
N TYR A 65 -8.72 -9.44 0.40
CA TYR A 65 -9.02 -10.36 -0.71
C TYR A 65 -7.78 -10.78 -1.49
N HIS A 66 -6.68 -10.04 -1.38
CA HIS A 66 -5.42 -10.37 -2.08
C HIS A 66 -4.25 -10.64 -1.14
N GLY A 67 -4.39 -10.37 0.17
CA GLY A 67 -3.40 -10.69 1.19
C GLY A 67 -2.12 -9.87 1.17
N TRP A 68 -2.07 -8.79 0.40
CA TRP A 68 -0.88 -7.94 0.35
C TRP A 68 -0.61 -7.30 1.71
N PRO A 69 0.65 -7.18 2.12
CA PRO A 69 1.00 -6.43 3.33
C PRO A 69 0.80 -4.95 3.04
N VAL A 70 -0.07 -4.32 3.83
CA VAL A 70 -0.44 -2.91 3.73
C VAL A 70 -0.21 -2.26 5.10
N LEU A 71 0.52 -1.14 5.14
CA LEU A 71 0.79 -0.36 6.36
C LEU A 71 0.43 1.10 6.15
N LYS A 72 0.07 1.78 7.23
CA LYS A 72 0.03 3.24 7.25
C LYS A 72 1.45 3.81 7.23
N THR A 73 1.63 5.01 6.70
CA THR A 73 2.94 5.68 6.70
C THR A 73 3.53 5.80 8.11
N GLU A 74 2.71 6.12 9.12
CA GLU A 74 3.15 6.21 10.51
C GLU A 74 3.65 4.87 11.06
N GLU A 75 2.95 3.77 10.76
CA GLU A 75 3.33 2.42 11.17
C GLU A 75 4.63 1.99 10.51
N TYR A 76 4.75 2.23 9.19
CA TYR A 76 5.96 1.95 8.44
C TYR A 76 7.17 2.67 9.03
N LEU A 77 7.04 3.99 9.28
CA LEU A 77 8.13 4.78 9.83
C LEU A 77 8.46 4.40 11.28
N SER A 78 7.47 4.08 12.12
CA SER A 78 7.74 3.62 13.50
C SER A 78 8.59 2.35 13.48
N ILE A 79 8.18 1.34 12.70
CA ILE A 79 8.90 0.06 12.60
C ILE A 79 10.32 0.28 12.04
N THR A 80 10.44 1.12 11.01
CA THR A 80 11.74 1.41 10.37
C THR A 80 12.68 2.17 11.29
N ASN A 81 12.15 3.09 12.12
CA ASN A 81 12.95 3.82 13.10
C ASN A 81 13.36 2.95 14.29
N GLU A 82 12.50 2.03 14.72
CA GLU A 82 12.77 1.11 15.84
C GLU A 82 13.73 -0.02 15.47
N GLN A 83 13.57 -0.60 14.28
CA GLN A 83 14.27 -1.82 13.86
C GLN A 83 15.34 -1.58 12.78
N GLY A 84 15.42 -0.36 12.26
CA GLY A 84 16.36 0.06 11.22
C GLY A 84 15.78 -0.02 9.79
N SER A 85 16.39 0.75 8.89
CA SER A 85 15.96 0.91 7.49
C SER A 85 15.89 -0.38 6.68
N GLY A 86 16.66 -1.40 7.07
CA GLY A 86 16.70 -2.69 6.38
C GLY A 86 15.64 -3.70 6.81
N VAL A 87 14.80 -3.41 7.82
CA VAL A 87 13.90 -4.41 8.43
C VAL A 87 13.02 -5.14 7.41
N PHE A 88 12.36 -4.41 6.52
CA PHE A 88 11.47 -5.00 5.52
C PHE A 88 12.24 -5.72 4.39
N THR A 89 13.38 -5.16 3.96
CA THR A 89 14.25 -5.78 2.95
C THR A 89 14.82 -7.10 3.47
N ASN A 90 15.25 -7.13 4.73
CA ASN A 90 15.76 -8.33 5.40
C ASN A 90 14.65 -9.38 5.61
N ALA A 91 13.41 -8.94 5.81
CA ALA A 91 12.23 -9.80 5.83
C ALA A 91 11.80 -10.30 4.43
N GLY A 92 12.52 -9.92 3.37
CA GLY A 92 12.31 -10.41 2.01
C GLY A 92 11.39 -9.54 1.14
N VAL A 93 11.03 -8.33 1.59
CA VAL A 93 10.32 -7.35 0.75
C VAL A 93 11.27 -6.87 -0.35
N LYS A 94 10.81 -6.91 -1.60
CA LYS A 94 11.60 -6.54 -2.79
C LYS A 94 11.15 -5.24 -3.46
N ALA A 95 9.96 -4.75 -3.12
CA ALA A 95 9.42 -3.51 -3.67
C ALA A 95 8.53 -2.82 -2.64
N HIS A 96 8.70 -1.51 -2.50
CA HIS A 96 7.82 -0.67 -1.70
C HIS A 96 6.96 0.19 -2.62
N TYR A 97 5.68 0.30 -2.29
CA TYR A 97 4.74 1.18 -2.98
C TYR A 97 4.15 2.15 -1.98
N PHE A 98 4.46 3.44 -2.11
CA PHE A 98 3.83 4.48 -1.31
C PHE A 98 2.72 5.16 -2.10
N ILE A 99 1.51 5.18 -1.54
CA ILE A 99 0.30 5.72 -2.15
C ILE A 99 -0.16 6.94 -1.36
N ILE A 100 -0.22 8.09 -2.03
CA ILE A 100 -0.68 9.35 -1.43
C ILE A 100 -1.78 9.98 -2.29
N PRO A 101 -2.94 10.35 -1.71
CA PRO A 101 -4.00 11.03 -2.45
C PRO A 101 -3.64 12.51 -2.70
N THR A 102 -4.25 13.11 -3.70
CA THR A 102 -4.21 14.56 -3.90
C THR A 102 -5.38 15.26 -3.21
N ASP A 103 -5.44 16.59 -3.32
CA ASP A 103 -6.56 17.42 -2.87
C ASP A 103 -7.88 17.14 -3.61
N LYS A 104 -7.84 16.34 -4.68
CA LYS A 104 -9.01 15.97 -5.51
C LYS A 104 -9.76 14.73 -5.00
N VAL A 105 -9.22 14.04 -4.01
CA VAL A 105 -9.88 12.90 -3.35
C VAL A 105 -10.52 13.39 -2.06
N PRO A 106 -11.77 12.97 -1.75
CA PRO A 106 -12.34 13.23 -0.45
C PRO A 106 -11.42 12.68 0.65
N LEU A 107 -11.03 13.53 1.60
CA LEU A 107 -10.29 13.14 2.80
C LEU A 107 -11.25 13.03 3.99
N ASN A 108 -10.79 12.42 5.08
CA ASN A 108 -11.50 12.45 6.36
C ASN A 108 -11.77 13.90 6.82
N PRO A 109 -12.75 14.16 7.72
CA PRO A 109 -13.20 15.51 8.07
C PRO A 109 -12.10 16.46 8.58
N GLU A 110 -10.98 15.92 9.06
CA GLU A 110 -9.78 16.68 9.44
C GLU A 110 -9.06 17.31 8.23
N GLY A 111 -9.44 16.91 7.01
CA GLY A 111 -9.31 17.67 5.77
C GLY A 111 -7.92 17.74 5.16
N ARG A 112 -6.93 17.01 5.68
CA ARG A 112 -5.52 17.13 5.22
C ARG A 112 -4.79 15.79 5.28
N LEU A 113 -3.85 15.60 4.35
CA LEU A 113 -2.81 14.58 4.44
C LEU A 113 -2.11 14.67 5.80
N THR A 114 -1.64 13.55 6.36
CA THR A 114 -0.87 13.64 7.60
C THR A 114 0.46 14.33 7.33
N GLN A 115 0.97 15.10 8.30
CA GLN A 115 2.29 15.73 8.19
C GLN A 115 3.37 14.67 7.93
N THR A 116 3.20 13.49 8.52
CA THR A 116 4.05 12.32 8.29
C THR A 116 4.05 11.88 6.82
N ALA A 117 2.88 11.75 6.18
CA ALA A 117 2.80 11.37 4.78
C ALA A 117 3.38 12.45 3.84
N ILE A 118 3.17 13.73 4.15
CA ILE A 118 3.75 14.84 3.38
C ILE A 118 5.29 14.82 3.48
N ALA A 119 5.83 14.70 4.70
CA ALA A 119 7.28 14.63 4.90
C ALA A 119 7.88 13.40 4.21
N PHE A 120 7.18 12.27 4.25
CA PHE A 120 7.59 11.06 3.56
C PHE A 120 7.62 11.22 2.03
N GLU A 121 6.58 11.85 1.46
CA GLU A 121 6.55 12.20 0.03
C GLU A 121 7.74 13.07 -0.35
N GLN A 122 8.01 14.13 0.43
CA GLN A 122 9.12 15.05 0.19
C GLN A 122 10.48 14.34 0.22
N ASN A 123 10.68 13.41 1.14
CA ASN A 123 11.90 12.61 1.21
C ASN A 123 12.10 11.73 -0.03
N LEU A 124 11.02 11.11 -0.54
CA LEU A 124 11.08 10.30 -1.76
C LEU A 124 11.40 11.16 -2.99
N ILE A 125 10.78 12.34 -3.09
CA ILE A 125 11.06 13.29 -4.17
C ILE A 125 12.51 13.78 -4.09
N ALA A 126 13.00 14.12 -2.90
CA ALA A 126 14.39 14.55 -2.70
C ALA A 126 15.40 13.43 -3.04
N GLY A 127 15.01 12.18 -2.85
CA GLY A 127 15.77 11.00 -3.28
C GLY A 127 15.70 10.70 -4.78
N GLY A 128 15.00 11.51 -5.57
CA GLY A 128 14.86 11.33 -7.02
C GLY A 128 13.80 10.31 -7.44
N ILE A 129 12.92 9.87 -6.53
CA ILE A 129 11.84 8.94 -6.85
C ILE A 129 10.70 9.70 -7.53
N ILE A 130 10.36 9.28 -8.75
CA ILE A 130 9.29 9.88 -9.55
C ILE A 130 8.01 9.08 -9.36
N PRO A 131 6.86 9.72 -9.04
CA PRO A 131 5.60 9.02 -8.88
C PRO A 131 4.97 8.65 -10.21
N ILE A 132 4.15 7.61 -10.18
CA ILE A 132 3.13 7.32 -11.19
C ILE A 132 1.82 7.95 -10.73
N SER A 133 1.28 8.85 -11.54
CA SER A 133 0.02 9.54 -11.27
C SER A 133 -1.17 8.75 -11.80
N LEU A 134 -2.25 8.68 -11.01
CA LEU A 134 -3.56 8.21 -11.44
C LEU A 134 -4.49 9.41 -11.59
N TYR A 135 -5.30 9.38 -12.65
CA TYR A 135 -6.19 10.46 -13.02
C TYR A 135 -7.65 9.99 -13.02
N ASN A 136 -8.57 10.88 -12.69
CA ASN A 136 -10.01 10.62 -12.84
C ASN A 136 -10.48 10.86 -14.29
N GLN A 137 -11.77 10.62 -14.55
CA GLN A 137 -12.38 10.83 -15.87
C GLN A 137 -12.35 12.30 -16.35
N ARG A 138 -12.15 13.26 -15.43
CA ARG A 138 -12.00 14.69 -15.73
C ARG A 138 -10.54 15.07 -16.01
N GLY A 139 -9.61 14.12 -15.98
CA GLY A 139 -8.17 14.36 -16.16
C GLY A 139 -7.48 14.96 -14.94
N GLU A 140 -8.11 14.95 -13.77
CA GLU A 140 -7.51 15.47 -12.54
C GLU A 140 -6.68 14.38 -11.86
N GLU A 141 -5.47 14.71 -11.43
CA GLU A 141 -4.63 13.80 -10.64
C GLU A 141 -5.30 13.55 -9.30
N ILE A 142 -5.56 12.29 -8.98
CA ILE A 142 -6.24 11.87 -7.74
C ILE A 142 -5.30 11.15 -6.77
N VAL A 143 -4.29 10.44 -7.29
CA VAL A 143 -3.39 9.63 -6.48
C VAL A 143 -2.00 9.64 -7.12
N LYS A 144 -0.97 9.70 -6.30
CA LYS A 144 0.42 9.45 -6.69
C LYS A 144 0.91 8.15 -6.06
N ILE A 145 1.62 7.37 -6.84
CA ILE A 145 2.21 6.09 -6.41
C ILE A 145 3.72 6.14 -6.62
N TYR A 146 4.47 6.09 -5.53
CA TYR A 146 5.92 6.04 -5.55
C TYR A 146 6.38 4.58 -5.40
N LYS A 147 7.36 4.16 -6.21
CA LYS A 147 7.97 2.84 -6.11
C LYS A 147 9.45 3.01 -5.76
N PHE A 148 9.91 2.33 -4.70
CA PHE A 148 11.28 2.41 -4.20
C PHE A 148 11.75 1.11 -3.54
#